data_AF-A0A9E1UU37-F1
#
_entry.id   AF-A0A9E1UU37-F1
#
_cell.length_a   1.000
_cell.length_b   1.000
_cell.length_c   1.000
_cell.angle_alpha   90.00
_cell.angle_beta   90.00
_cell.angle_gamma   90.00
#
_symmetry.space_group_name_H-M   'P 1'
#
loop_
_entity.id
_entity.type
_entity.pdbx_description
1 polymer ?
#
loop_
_entity_poly.entity_id
_entity_poly.type
_entity_poly.pdbx_seq_one_letter_code
_entity_poly.pdbx_strand_id
1 'polypeptide(L)'
;MNVLVFEQAPTEWEGTVMGLRLRETSTRIAFSRAAGHPALAGIRDADLHHWRGDSDLVEAYPEPPRRPTQTYDYPLRFWHWGNDNVVATYVMEKPQAGAARALVECGFDLSETPLLEVAIGRGRVIFCQLDVTNRYGGDPVATRLVDNLLAYLRRVAPPTPADLDLAKLARQALRGRGSATCYRGTPPTGRDGWGIGPGDVFLRKATTVPVFTGDTPLFHTVQTNGRAVTVCSLSAAKLDDDWIRGKAARIAAALRINADLSSDVGPALTEPPNLYPIEWRQVERLDGPFDPYLYWRW
;
A
#
# COMPACT_ATOMS: atom_id res chain seq x y z
N MET A 1 6.16 20.21 9.49
CA MET A 1 4.96 20.57 8.70
C MET A 1 4.17 19.30 8.49
N ASN A 2 2.88 19.32 8.78
CA ASN A 2 1.99 18.17 8.64
C ASN A 2 0.96 18.51 7.57
N VAL A 3 0.75 17.61 6.62
CA VAL A 3 -0.11 17.84 5.45
C VAL A 3 -1.15 16.73 5.35
N LEU A 4 -2.38 17.11 5.05
CA LEU A 4 -3.46 16.20 4.69
C LEU A 4 -3.80 16.45 3.22
N VAL A 5 -3.77 15.40 2.41
CA VAL A 5 -4.16 15.42 1.01
C VAL A 5 -5.40 14.55 0.88
N PHE A 6 -6.51 15.14 0.45
CA PHE A 6 -7.75 14.43 0.17
C PHE A 6 -7.70 13.77 -1.22
N GLU A 7 -8.85 13.27 -1.68
CA GLU A 7 -8.95 12.41 -2.84
C GLU A 7 -8.41 13.13 -4.08
N GLN A 8 -7.70 12.40 -4.93
CA GLN A 8 -7.11 12.93 -6.16
C GLN A 8 -7.59 12.06 -7.32
N ALA A 9 -8.19 12.67 -8.33
CA ALA A 9 -8.63 11.99 -9.53
C ALA A 9 -7.64 12.28 -10.68
N PRO A 10 -6.86 11.30 -11.15
CA PRO A 10 -6.17 11.44 -12.43
C PRO A 10 -7.17 11.58 -13.58
N THR A 11 -6.75 12.18 -14.69
CA THR A 11 -7.59 12.37 -15.89
C THR A 11 -8.05 11.05 -16.53
N GLU A 12 -7.28 9.99 -16.31
CA GLU A 12 -7.51 8.65 -16.83
C GLU A 12 -7.83 7.68 -15.68
N TRP A 13 -8.21 6.44 -16.01
CA TRP A 13 -8.50 5.37 -15.04
C TRP A 13 -7.29 5.01 -14.14
N GLU A 14 -6.07 5.35 -14.55
CA GLU A 14 -4.88 5.30 -13.71
C GLU A 14 -3.98 6.53 -13.93
N GLY A 15 -3.16 6.85 -12.93
CA GLY A 15 -2.21 7.94 -13.05
C GLY A 15 -1.22 8.00 -11.90
N THR A 16 -0.20 8.84 -12.01
CA THR A 16 0.74 9.11 -10.92
C THR A 16 0.52 10.50 -10.37
N VAL A 17 0.15 10.59 -9.09
CA VAL A 17 -0.04 11.86 -8.38
C VAL A 17 0.92 11.89 -7.20
N MET A 18 1.77 12.92 -7.13
CA MET A 18 2.76 13.08 -6.05
C MET A 18 3.68 11.85 -5.84
N GLY A 19 3.99 11.11 -6.91
CA GLY A 19 4.84 9.92 -6.87
C GLY A 19 4.11 8.62 -6.49
N LEU A 20 2.80 8.69 -6.23
CA LEU A 20 1.95 7.54 -5.94
C LEU A 20 1.17 7.15 -7.19
N ARG A 21 1.15 5.86 -7.53
CA ARG A 21 0.29 5.33 -8.59
C ARG A 21 -1.12 5.14 -8.04
N LEU A 22 -2.07 5.82 -8.65
CA LEU A 22 -3.50 5.73 -8.36
C LEU A 22 -4.19 4.94 -9.46
N ARG A 23 -5.21 4.16 -9.08
CA ARG A 23 -6.10 3.44 -9.99
C ARG A 23 -7.54 3.61 -9.57
N GLU A 24 -8.42 3.72 -10.55
CA GLU A 24 -9.88 3.69 -10.38
C GLU A 24 -10.33 2.25 -10.09
N THR A 25 -10.49 1.92 -8.81
CA THR A 25 -10.95 0.60 -8.37
C THR A 25 -12.43 0.65 -7.93
N SER A 26 -12.93 1.82 -7.54
CA SER A 26 -14.30 2.01 -7.02
C SER A 26 -14.65 0.97 -5.96
N THR A 27 -13.76 0.82 -4.97
CA THR A 27 -13.92 -0.21 -3.94
C THR A 27 -15.03 0.15 -2.97
N ARG A 28 -15.89 -0.81 -2.68
CA ARG A 28 -16.95 -0.69 -1.67
C ARG A 28 -16.55 -1.26 -0.32
N ILE A 29 -15.41 -1.91 -0.25
CA ILE A 29 -14.92 -2.65 0.92
C ILE A 29 -13.45 -2.28 1.12
N ALA A 30 -13.13 -1.81 2.32
CA ALA A 30 -11.76 -1.56 2.75
C ALA A 30 -11.57 -2.05 4.18
N PHE A 31 -10.33 -2.30 4.58
CA PHE A 31 -10.02 -2.94 5.85
C PHE A 31 -9.00 -2.14 6.65
N SER A 32 -9.22 -1.98 7.96
CA SER A 32 -8.30 -1.30 8.86
C SER A 32 -7.03 -2.12 9.06
N ARG A 33 -5.87 -1.49 8.82
CA ARG A 33 -4.55 -2.09 9.04
C ARG A 33 -3.78 -1.52 10.21
N ALA A 34 -4.21 -0.35 10.66
CA ALA A 34 -3.64 0.35 11.78
C ALA A 34 -4.75 0.69 12.79
N ALA A 35 -5.51 -0.32 13.24
CA ALA A 35 -6.70 -0.09 14.09
C ALA A 35 -6.40 0.61 15.42
N GLY A 36 -5.16 0.51 15.93
CA GLY A 36 -4.72 1.25 17.11
C GLY A 36 -4.34 2.71 16.82
N HIS A 37 -4.21 3.09 15.55
CA HIS A 37 -3.80 4.41 15.12
C HIS A 37 -4.88 5.45 15.47
N PRO A 38 -4.51 6.64 16.00
CA PRO A 38 -5.48 7.68 16.37
C PRO A 38 -6.42 8.11 15.25
N ALA A 39 -5.98 8.05 13.98
CA ALA A 39 -6.82 8.36 12.82
C ALA A 39 -8.06 7.43 12.71
N LEU A 40 -7.94 6.18 13.18
CA LEU A 40 -8.99 5.17 13.09
C LEU A 40 -9.72 4.97 14.43
N ALA A 41 -9.55 5.90 15.38
CA ALA A 41 -10.21 5.83 16.67
C ALA A 41 -11.75 5.76 16.51
N GLY A 42 -12.34 4.66 17.00
CA GLY A 42 -13.78 4.43 16.93
C GLY A 42 -14.31 4.08 15.53
N ILE A 43 -13.43 3.69 14.60
CA ILE A 43 -13.77 3.18 13.27
C ILE A 43 -13.36 1.70 13.21
N ARG A 44 -14.31 0.82 12.87
CA ARG A 44 -14.09 -0.62 12.71
C ARG A 44 -14.11 -0.99 11.22
N ASP A 45 -13.63 -2.18 10.89
CA ASP A 45 -13.68 -2.69 9.51
C ASP A 45 -15.09 -2.63 8.91
N ALA A 46 -16.12 -3.01 9.69
CA ALA A 46 -17.51 -2.93 9.23
C ALA A 46 -17.99 -1.51 8.88
N ASP A 47 -17.35 -0.48 9.46
CA ASP A 47 -17.66 0.92 9.18
C ASP A 47 -16.96 1.39 7.87
N LEU A 48 -16.02 0.61 7.33
CA LEU A 48 -15.30 0.86 6.07
C LEU A 48 -15.89 0.10 4.88
N HIS A 49 -17.18 -0.25 4.95
CA HIS A 49 -17.90 -0.96 3.90
C HIS A 49 -19.16 -0.18 3.49
N HIS A 50 -19.44 -0.12 2.18
CA HIS A 50 -20.70 0.34 1.61
C HIS A 50 -21.20 1.70 2.14
N TRP A 51 -20.40 2.74 1.96
CA TRP A 51 -20.72 4.09 2.45
C TRP A 51 -21.94 4.69 1.77
N ARG A 52 -22.75 5.48 2.48
CA ARG A 52 -24.01 5.96 1.91
C ARG A 52 -23.77 6.86 0.68
N GLY A 53 -24.53 6.61 -0.39
CA GLY A 53 -24.59 7.47 -1.57
C GLY A 53 -23.46 7.27 -2.58
N ASP A 54 -23.51 8.08 -3.62
CA ASP A 54 -22.64 8.00 -4.79
C ASP A 54 -21.33 8.77 -4.55
N SER A 55 -20.26 8.33 -5.20
CA SER A 55 -19.05 9.14 -5.32
C SER A 55 -19.28 10.31 -6.29
N ASP A 56 -18.61 11.44 -6.06
CA ASP A 56 -18.60 12.58 -6.96
C ASP A 56 -17.28 12.71 -7.76
N LEU A 57 -16.37 11.75 -7.62
CA LEU A 57 -15.08 11.72 -8.34
C LEU A 57 -15.20 11.18 -9.77
N VAL A 58 -16.23 10.37 -10.03
CA VAL A 58 -16.57 9.86 -11.37
C VAL A 58 -18.08 9.94 -11.57
N GLU A 59 -18.53 9.86 -12.82
CA GLU A 59 -19.96 9.78 -13.14
C GLU A 59 -20.59 8.55 -12.47
N ALA A 60 -21.78 8.72 -11.90
CA ALA A 60 -22.44 7.64 -11.16
C ALA A 60 -22.80 6.45 -12.05
N TYR A 61 -23.21 6.70 -13.29
CA TYR A 61 -23.60 5.71 -14.28
C TYR A 61 -22.91 6.02 -15.61
N PRO A 62 -21.60 5.75 -15.75
CA PRO A 62 -20.87 6.11 -16.95
C PRO A 62 -21.40 5.31 -18.13
N GLU A 63 -21.46 5.94 -19.32
CA GLU A 63 -21.78 5.20 -20.53
C GLU A 63 -20.75 4.08 -20.73
N PRO A 64 -21.19 2.84 -21.05
CA PRO A 64 -20.25 1.77 -21.31
C PRO A 64 -19.33 2.16 -22.47
N PRO A 65 -18.04 1.81 -22.41
CA PRO A 65 -17.16 2.00 -23.56
C PRO A 65 -17.72 1.24 -24.77
N ARG A 66 -17.26 1.64 -25.96
CA ARG A 66 -17.70 1.02 -27.23
C ARG A 66 -17.69 -0.50 -27.13
N ARG A 67 -18.69 -1.14 -27.73
CA ARG A 67 -18.78 -2.61 -27.77
C ARG A 67 -17.44 -3.17 -28.26
N PRO A 68 -16.87 -4.15 -27.53
CA PRO A 68 -15.61 -4.73 -27.91
C PRO A 68 -15.68 -5.24 -29.35
N THR A 69 -14.72 -4.83 -30.17
CA THR A 69 -14.72 -5.19 -31.62
C THR A 69 -14.03 -6.52 -31.88
N GLN A 70 -13.38 -7.08 -30.87
CA GLN A 70 -12.69 -8.37 -30.90
C GLN A 70 -12.97 -9.15 -29.61
N THR A 71 -12.90 -10.49 -29.70
CA THR A 71 -13.16 -11.42 -28.58
C THR A 71 -12.26 -11.21 -27.35
N TYR A 72 -11.14 -10.49 -27.50
CA TYR A 72 -10.15 -10.24 -26.44
C TYR A 72 -9.97 -8.74 -26.13
N ASP A 73 -10.96 -7.91 -26.47
CA ASP A 73 -10.98 -6.50 -26.09
C ASP A 73 -11.44 -6.40 -24.62
N TYR A 74 -10.51 -6.70 -23.72
CA TYR A 74 -10.73 -6.63 -22.28
C TYR A 74 -10.72 -5.16 -21.85
N PRO A 75 -11.69 -4.73 -21.03
CA PRO A 75 -11.72 -3.36 -20.55
C PRO A 75 -10.48 -3.10 -19.68
N LEU A 76 -9.82 -1.96 -19.92
CA LEU A 76 -8.62 -1.53 -19.17
C LEU A 76 -8.88 -1.36 -17.66
N ARG A 77 -10.15 -1.15 -17.29
CA ARG A 77 -10.63 -1.09 -15.91
C ARG A 77 -11.73 -2.11 -15.68
N PHE A 78 -11.90 -2.55 -14.43
CA PHE A 78 -13.05 -3.37 -14.08
C PHE A 78 -14.34 -2.60 -14.35
N TRP A 79 -15.20 -3.18 -15.18
CA TRP A 79 -16.45 -2.54 -15.55
C TRP A 79 -17.39 -2.52 -14.34
N HIS A 80 -17.96 -1.35 -14.05
CA HIS A 80 -18.99 -1.18 -13.03
C HIS A 80 -20.15 -0.37 -13.61
N TRP A 81 -21.38 -0.75 -13.25
CA TRP A 81 -22.59 -0.05 -13.69
C TRP A 81 -22.84 1.23 -12.87
N GLY A 82 -22.41 1.23 -11.60
CA GLY A 82 -22.68 2.30 -10.63
C GLY A 82 -21.48 2.60 -9.74
N ASN A 83 -21.36 3.83 -9.23
CA ASN A 83 -20.38 4.20 -8.19
C ASN A 83 -21.00 4.37 -6.79
N ASP A 84 -22.22 3.85 -6.60
CA ASP A 84 -22.92 3.83 -5.32
C ASP A 84 -22.15 3.01 -4.28
N ASN A 85 -22.28 3.37 -3.01
CA ASN A 85 -21.72 2.59 -1.92
C ASN A 85 -20.18 2.46 -1.94
N VAL A 86 -19.50 3.28 -2.74
CA VAL A 86 -18.05 3.30 -2.85
C VAL A 86 -17.46 3.98 -1.62
N VAL A 87 -16.40 3.37 -1.12
CA VAL A 87 -15.60 3.83 0.02
C VAL A 87 -14.38 4.59 -0.47
N ALA A 88 -13.78 4.15 -1.59
CA ALA A 88 -12.72 4.86 -2.29
C ALA A 88 -12.82 4.63 -3.80
N THR A 89 -12.92 5.71 -4.57
CA THR A 89 -13.01 5.66 -6.03
C THR A 89 -11.64 5.37 -6.64
N TYR A 90 -10.65 6.19 -6.28
CA TYR A 90 -9.26 5.97 -6.63
C TYR A 90 -8.51 5.41 -5.43
N VAL A 91 -7.56 4.52 -5.65
CA VAL A 91 -6.77 3.90 -4.58
C VAL A 91 -5.30 3.89 -4.96
N MET A 92 -4.42 3.99 -3.95
CA MET A 92 -2.98 4.04 -4.16
C MET A 92 -2.39 2.64 -4.10
N GLU A 93 -1.45 2.31 -4.98
CA GLU A 93 -0.61 1.12 -4.76
C GLU A 93 0.24 1.31 -3.50
N LYS A 94 0.33 0.28 -2.63
CA LYS A 94 1.16 0.37 -1.41
C LYS A 94 2.63 0.61 -1.77
N PRO A 95 3.27 1.69 -1.27
CA PRO A 95 4.63 2.04 -1.62
C PRO A 95 5.64 1.01 -1.08
N GLN A 96 6.71 0.79 -1.86
CA GLN A 96 7.81 -0.12 -1.54
C GLN A 96 9.03 0.62 -0.96
N ALA A 97 9.08 1.94 -1.11
CA ALA A 97 10.13 2.80 -0.58
C ALA A 97 9.59 3.95 0.28
N GLY A 98 10.50 4.59 1.00
CA GLY A 98 10.21 5.68 1.92
C GLY A 98 9.91 5.21 3.34
N ALA A 99 9.36 6.10 4.16
CA ALA A 99 8.79 5.77 5.46
C ALA A 99 7.27 5.91 5.34
N ALA A 100 6.57 4.81 5.12
CA ALA A 100 5.18 4.83 4.73
C ALA A 100 4.42 3.64 5.31
N ARG A 101 3.23 3.87 5.88
CA ARG A 101 2.34 2.80 6.39
C ARG A 101 0.93 2.99 5.85
N ALA A 102 0.33 1.89 5.39
CA ALA A 102 -1.09 1.85 5.07
C ALA A 102 -1.90 1.81 6.38
N LEU A 103 -2.80 2.77 6.57
CA LEU A 103 -3.73 2.78 7.69
C LEU A 103 -4.97 1.94 7.37
N VAL A 104 -5.39 1.98 6.11
CA VAL A 104 -6.47 1.16 5.53
C VAL A 104 -5.94 0.49 4.28
N GLU A 105 -6.39 -0.72 3.95
CA GLU A 105 -6.05 -1.40 2.70
C GLU A 105 -7.29 -1.93 1.97
N CYS A 106 -7.15 -2.14 0.66
CA CYS A 106 -8.22 -2.63 -0.20
C CYS A 106 -7.64 -3.28 -1.45
N GLY A 107 -8.53 -3.56 -2.41
CA GLY A 107 -8.14 -4.05 -3.72
C GLY A 107 -7.74 -5.52 -3.73
N PHE A 108 -7.25 -5.96 -4.88
CA PHE A 108 -6.82 -7.34 -5.08
C PHE A 108 -5.52 -7.63 -4.31
N ASP A 109 -5.45 -8.82 -3.69
CA ASP A 109 -4.35 -9.24 -2.79
C ASP A 109 -4.06 -8.24 -1.65
N LEU A 110 -5.01 -7.34 -1.35
CA LEU A 110 -4.85 -6.25 -0.40
C LEU A 110 -3.59 -5.41 -0.69
N SER A 111 -3.29 -5.23 -1.99
CA SER A 111 -2.06 -4.58 -2.45
C SER A 111 -2.19 -3.05 -2.58
N GLU A 112 -3.41 -2.54 -2.42
CA GLU A 112 -3.78 -1.14 -2.56
C GLU A 112 -4.17 -0.55 -1.20
N THR A 113 -4.10 0.77 -1.09
CA THR A 113 -4.43 1.51 0.12
C THR A 113 -5.18 2.80 -0.22
N PRO A 114 -6.35 3.04 0.40
CA PRO A 114 -7.05 4.31 0.26
C PRO A 114 -6.66 5.29 1.38
N LEU A 115 -5.90 4.87 2.39
CA LEU A 115 -5.43 5.76 3.46
C LEU A 115 -3.98 5.43 3.84
N LEU A 116 -3.07 6.31 3.45
CA LEU A 116 -1.63 6.14 3.57
C LEU A 116 -1.01 7.26 4.40
N GLU A 117 -0.19 6.92 5.38
CA GLU A 117 0.64 7.88 6.10
C GLU A 117 2.10 7.76 5.66
N VAL A 118 2.73 8.90 5.41
CA VAL A 118 4.12 8.99 4.95
C VAL A 118 4.89 10.01 5.79
N ALA A 119 6.10 9.66 6.22
CA ALA A 119 7.00 10.54 6.95
C ALA A 119 8.18 10.96 6.05
N ILE A 120 8.30 12.27 5.77
CA ILE A 120 9.37 12.83 4.93
C ILE A 120 10.10 13.92 5.70
N GLY A 121 11.41 13.76 5.89
CA GLY A 121 12.22 14.70 6.67
C GLY A 121 11.65 14.92 8.08
N ARG A 122 11.24 16.14 8.41
CA ARG A 122 10.61 16.46 9.72
C ARG A 122 9.09 16.62 9.64
N GLY A 123 8.48 16.16 8.55
CA GLY A 123 7.05 16.30 8.29
C GLY A 123 6.37 14.96 8.11
N ARG A 124 5.04 15.01 8.17
CA ARG A 124 4.16 13.88 7.84
C ARG A 124 3.14 14.33 6.80
N VAL A 125 2.82 13.43 5.89
CA VAL A 125 1.75 13.59 4.90
C VAL A 125 0.80 12.42 5.07
N ILE A 126 -0.49 12.69 5.21
CA ILE A 126 -1.52 11.67 5.06
C ILE A 126 -2.20 11.87 3.72
N PHE A 127 -2.21 10.82 2.91
CA PHE A 127 -3.00 10.73 1.69
C PHE A 127 -4.28 9.96 2.01
N CYS A 128 -5.42 10.64 1.88
CA CYS A 128 -6.75 10.09 2.06
C CYS A 128 -7.44 10.05 0.69
N GLN A 129 -7.54 8.86 0.12
CA GLN A 129 -8.33 8.57 -1.09
C GLN A 129 -9.66 7.88 -0.77
N LEU A 130 -10.00 7.74 0.51
CA LEU A 130 -11.37 7.44 0.92
C LEU A 130 -12.24 8.63 0.55
N ASP A 131 -13.40 8.40 -0.05
CA ASP A 131 -14.28 9.44 -0.60
C ASP A 131 -15.03 10.18 0.53
N VAL A 132 -14.31 10.98 1.30
CA VAL A 132 -14.76 11.70 2.49
C VAL A 132 -15.20 13.13 2.20
N THR A 133 -14.64 13.80 1.21
CA THR A 133 -14.89 15.24 0.98
C THR A 133 -16.35 15.55 0.64
N ASN A 134 -16.95 14.77 -0.25
CA ASN A 134 -18.37 14.90 -0.61
C ASN A 134 -19.33 14.39 0.47
N ARG A 135 -18.82 13.61 1.43
CA ARG A 135 -19.58 12.96 2.50
C ARG A 135 -19.39 13.61 3.86
N TYR A 136 -18.47 14.56 4.01
CA TYR A 136 -18.20 15.23 5.28
C TYR A 136 -19.42 15.99 5.79
N GLY A 137 -19.78 15.79 7.06
CA GLY A 137 -20.97 16.36 7.70
C GLY A 137 -22.27 15.60 7.42
N GLY A 138 -22.30 14.71 6.43
CA GLY A 138 -23.45 13.87 6.09
C GLY A 138 -23.29 12.41 6.51
N ASP A 139 -22.15 11.80 6.18
CA ASP A 139 -21.82 10.43 6.58
C ASP A 139 -21.07 10.43 7.92
N PRO A 140 -21.52 9.63 8.92
CA PRO A 140 -20.93 9.64 10.24
C PRO A 140 -19.50 9.05 10.29
N VAL A 141 -19.18 8.12 9.40
CA VAL A 141 -17.85 7.50 9.33
C VAL A 141 -16.88 8.45 8.64
N ALA A 142 -17.26 9.01 7.49
CA ALA A 142 -16.43 9.98 6.77
C ALA A 142 -16.11 11.19 7.65
N THR A 143 -17.12 11.74 8.33
CA THR A 143 -16.96 12.90 9.25
C THR A 143 -15.99 12.58 10.38
N ARG A 144 -16.18 11.43 11.05
CA ARG A 144 -15.33 11.00 12.15
C ARG A 144 -13.89 10.76 11.71
N LEU A 145 -13.70 10.16 10.54
CA LEU A 145 -12.38 9.91 9.99
C LEU A 145 -11.64 11.22 9.75
N VAL A 146 -12.27 12.19 9.10
CA VAL A 146 -11.66 13.51 8.83
C VAL A 146 -11.32 14.23 10.14
N ASP A 147 -12.22 14.23 11.12
CA ASP A 147 -11.97 14.84 12.42
C ASP A 147 -10.78 14.18 13.14
N ASN A 148 -10.71 12.85 13.12
CA ASN A 148 -9.60 12.08 13.68
C ASN A 148 -8.27 12.40 12.97
N LEU A 149 -8.27 12.50 11.64
CA LEU A 149 -7.10 12.82 10.83
C LEU A 149 -6.54 14.21 11.18
N LEU A 150 -7.41 15.21 11.25
CA LEU A 150 -7.04 16.57 11.64
C LEU A 150 -6.54 16.63 13.09
N ALA A 151 -7.23 15.94 14.01
CA ALA A 151 -6.82 15.88 15.41
C ALA A 151 -5.46 15.19 15.60
N TYR A 152 -5.20 14.12 14.83
CA TYR A 152 -3.92 13.42 14.82
C TYR A 152 -2.80 14.31 14.30
N LEU A 153 -2.96 14.90 13.11
CA LEU A 153 -1.93 15.75 12.49
C LEU A 153 -1.61 16.99 13.34
N ARG A 154 -2.54 17.46 14.18
CA ARG A 154 -2.28 18.55 15.13
C ARG A 154 -1.41 18.15 16.32
N ARG A 155 -1.41 16.87 16.71
CA ARG A 155 -0.79 16.37 17.94
C ARG A 155 0.46 15.52 17.70
N VAL A 156 0.60 14.93 16.51
CA VAL A 156 1.70 14.01 16.20
C VAL A 156 3.06 14.71 16.31
N ALA A 157 4.00 14.05 16.97
CA ALA A 157 5.37 14.55 17.08
C ALA A 157 6.08 14.48 15.71
N PRO A 158 7.02 15.40 15.43
CA PRO A 158 7.86 15.33 14.24
C PRO A 158 8.63 14.00 14.20
N PRO A 159 8.67 13.30 13.06
CA PRO A 159 9.47 12.10 12.93
C PRO A 159 10.96 12.44 12.91
N THR A 160 11.80 11.46 13.24
CA THR A 160 13.26 11.60 13.23
C THR A 160 13.79 11.34 11.82
N PRO A 161 14.47 12.32 11.16
CA PRO A 161 15.14 12.10 9.88
C PRO A 161 16.19 10.99 9.98
N ALA A 162 15.97 9.91 9.23
CA ALA A 162 16.97 8.87 9.04
C ALA A 162 17.42 8.87 7.58
N ASP A 163 18.72 8.84 7.34
CA ASP A 163 19.27 8.50 6.03
C ASP A 163 19.34 6.99 5.93
N LEU A 164 18.73 6.40 4.91
CA LEU A 164 18.65 4.95 4.74
C LEU A 164 19.08 4.59 3.32
N ASP A 165 20.30 4.12 3.14
CA ASP A 165 20.77 3.59 1.86
C ASP A 165 20.50 2.08 1.80
N LEU A 166 19.29 1.70 1.37
CA LEU A 166 18.88 0.31 1.22
C LEU A 166 19.71 -0.45 0.17
N ALA A 167 20.22 0.24 -0.85
CA ALA A 167 20.89 -0.38 -1.99
C ALA A 167 22.39 -0.65 -1.75
N LYS A 168 23.10 0.23 -1.03
CA LYS A 168 24.53 0.01 -0.69
C LYS A 168 24.74 -0.88 0.52
N LEU A 169 23.87 -0.84 1.54
CA LEU A 169 24.10 -1.55 2.80
C LEU A 169 23.69 -3.01 2.82
N ALA A 170 22.74 -3.42 1.96
CA ALA A 170 22.47 -4.84 1.71
C ALA A 170 23.71 -5.60 1.20
N ARG A 171 24.64 -4.90 0.54
CA ARG A 171 25.91 -5.47 0.04
C ARG A 171 27.08 -5.32 1.02
N GLN A 172 27.15 -4.21 1.78
CA GLN A 172 28.33 -3.88 2.60
C GLN A 172 28.27 -4.33 4.06
N ALA A 173 27.11 -4.38 4.73
CA ALA A 173 27.09 -4.46 6.20
C ALA A 173 26.83 -5.84 6.81
N LEU A 174 26.47 -6.87 6.04
CA LEU A 174 25.72 -7.99 6.62
C LEU A 174 26.35 -9.37 6.36
N ARG A 175 27.31 -9.75 7.21
CA ARG A 175 27.78 -11.13 7.39
C ARG A 175 26.92 -11.81 8.47
N GLY A 176 26.05 -12.74 8.08
CA GLY A 176 25.19 -13.46 9.02
C GLY A 176 24.54 -14.69 8.37
N ARG A 177 24.30 -15.74 9.15
CA ARG A 177 23.61 -16.97 8.73
C ARG A 177 22.10 -16.74 8.82
N GLY A 178 21.38 -16.98 7.72
CA GLY A 178 19.92 -17.03 7.74
C GLY A 178 19.44 -18.36 8.35
N SER A 179 18.42 -18.32 9.19
CA SER A 179 17.67 -19.52 9.58
C SER A 179 16.46 -19.66 8.66
N ALA A 180 16.28 -20.85 8.08
CA ALA A 180 15.13 -21.15 7.24
C ALA A 180 13.99 -21.71 8.10
N THR A 181 13.05 -20.85 8.49
CA THR A 181 11.76 -21.34 8.96
C THR A 181 10.67 -20.36 8.54
N CYS A 182 9.88 -20.78 7.55
CA CYS A 182 8.76 -20.02 7.04
C CYS A 182 7.53 -20.32 7.91
N TYR A 183 7.07 -19.33 8.66
CA TYR A 183 5.78 -19.39 9.36
C TYR A 183 4.77 -18.56 8.58
N ARG A 184 3.51 -19.04 8.47
CA ARG A 184 2.39 -18.15 8.15
C ARG A 184 2.33 -17.14 9.29
N GLY A 185 2.86 -15.94 9.06
CA GLY A 185 3.01 -14.92 10.09
C GLY A 185 1.64 -14.41 10.52
N THR A 186 1.39 -14.36 11.82
CA THR A 186 0.37 -13.46 12.35
C THR A 186 0.90 -12.03 12.15
N PRO A 187 0.08 -11.08 11.67
CA PRO A 187 0.51 -9.67 11.62
C PRO A 187 1.03 -9.24 13.00
N PRO A 188 2.15 -8.50 13.05
CA PRO A 188 2.70 -8.06 14.33
C PRO A 188 1.66 -7.22 15.08
N THR A 189 1.60 -7.38 16.40
CA THR A 189 0.74 -6.58 17.28
C THR A 189 1.54 -5.37 17.77
N GLY A 190 0.94 -4.18 17.78
CA GLY A 190 1.63 -2.94 18.11
C GLY A 190 0.65 -1.82 18.41
N ARG A 191 1.13 -0.76 19.09
CA ARG A 191 0.30 0.33 19.63
C ARG A 191 -0.61 0.98 18.59
N ASP A 192 -0.07 1.26 17.39
CA ASP A 192 -0.82 1.89 16.31
C ASP A 192 -1.36 0.89 15.28
N GLY A 193 -1.06 -0.40 15.43
CA GLY A 193 -1.10 -1.35 14.32
C GLY A 193 -0.01 -1.04 13.28
N TRP A 194 0.66 -2.07 12.78
CA TRP A 194 1.91 -1.88 12.05
C TRP A 194 1.72 -1.42 10.60
N GLY A 195 0.48 -1.29 10.11
CA GLY A 195 0.22 -1.08 8.68
C GLY A 195 0.73 -2.25 7.81
N ILE A 196 0.92 -3.42 8.43
CA ILE A 196 1.33 -4.68 7.82
C ILE A 196 0.11 -5.60 7.91
N GLY A 197 -0.46 -5.95 6.76
CA GLY A 197 -1.65 -6.79 6.66
C GLY A 197 -1.35 -8.26 6.40
N PRO A 198 -2.37 -9.14 6.49
CA PRO A 198 -2.29 -10.51 5.99
C PRO A 198 -1.80 -10.58 4.53
N GLY A 199 -2.18 -9.60 3.70
CA GLY A 199 -1.69 -9.48 2.34
C GLY A 199 -0.17 -9.34 2.26
N ASP A 200 0.48 -8.61 3.18
CA ASP A 200 1.94 -8.41 3.14
C ASP A 200 2.72 -9.64 3.63
N VAL A 201 2.14 -10.43 4.54
CA VAL A 201 2.76 -11.64 5.10
C VAL A 201 2.35 -12.93 4.39
N PHE A 202 1.41 -12.85 3.45
CA PHE A 202 1.05 -13.98 2.60
C PHE A 202 2.05 -14.14 1.46
N LEU A 203 2.74 -15.29 1.45
CA LEU A 203 3.70 -15.65 0.41
C LEU A 203 3.18 -16.80 -0.46
N ARG A 204 3.27 -16.67 -1.78
CA ARG A 204 2.86 -17.71 -2.75
C ARG A 204 3.73 -18.97 -2.70
N LYS A 205 4.98 -18.83 -2.28
CA LYS A 205 5.93 -19.93 -2.12
C LYS A 205 6.66 -19.81 -0.79
N ALA A 206 6.93 -20.95 -0.16
CA ALA A 206 7.83 -20.98 0.99
C ALA A 206 9.17 -20.36 0.57
N THR A 207 9.65 -19.38 1.33
CA THR A 207 10.88 -18.65 1.02
C THR A 207 11.67 -18.44 2.29
N THR A 208 12.99 -18.57 2.17
CA THR A 208 13.91 -18.21 3.24
C THR A 208 14.13 -16.72 3.20
N VAL A 209 13.51 -16.01 4.14
CA VAL A 209 13.82 -14.60 4.37
C VAL A 209 15.03 -14.56 5.29
N PRO A 210 16.17 -13.98 4.89
CA PRO A 210 17.28 -13.79 5.79
C PRO A 210 16.88 -12.74 6.83
N VAL A 211 16.47 -13.22 8.01
CA VAL A 211 16.27 -12.39 9.19
C VAL A 211 17.54 -12.47 10.03
N PHE A 212 18.05 -11.33 10.47
CA PHE A 212 19.18 -11.32 11.41
C PHE A 212 18.69 -11.82 12.77
N THR A 213 19.33 -12.88 13.26
CA THR A 213 19.03 -13.46 14.58
C THR A 213 20.10 -13.00 15.57
N GLY A 214 19.69 -12.61 16.78
CA GLY A 214 20.55 -12.07 17.84
C GLY A 214 20.05 -10.73 18.40
N ASP A 215 20.87 -10.06 19.20
CA ASP A 215 20.57 -8.73 19.79
C ASP A 215 20.63 -7.57 18.78
N THR A 216 20.73 -7.87 17.47
CA THR A 216 20.80 -6.86 16.42
C THR A 216 19.43 -6.20 16.26
N PRO A 217 19.30 -4.88 16.52
CA PRO A 217 18.03 -4.22 16.38
C PRO A 217 17.59 -4.17 14.91
N LEU A 218 16.27 -4.25 14.69
CA LEU A 218 15.63 -4.22 13.37
C LEU A 218 16.08 -3.02 12.54
N PHE A 219 16.27 -1.87 13.18
CA PHE A 219 16.94 -0.71 12.64
C PHE A 219 18.18 -0.40 13.47
N HIS A 220 19.33 -0.26 12.82
CA HIS A 220 20.58 0.14 13.49
C HIS A 220 21.38 1.08 12.61
N THR A 221 22.17 1.96 13.24
CA THR A 221 22.99 2.93 12.52
C THR A 221 24.39 2.39 12.32
N VAL A 222 24.88 2.43 11.10
CA VAL A 222 26.25 2.08 10.73
C VAL A 222 26.94 3.28 10.09
N GLN A 223 28.27 3.32 10.18
CA GLN A 223 29.07 4.34 9.50
C GLN A 223 29.44 3.85 8.10
N THR A 224 29.10 4.62 7.07
CA THR A 224 29.46 4.33 5.67
C THR A 224 29.99 5.61 5.03
N ASN A 225 31.23 5.57 4.52
CA ASN A 225 31.91 6.73 3.91
C ASN A 225 31.84 8.02 4.77
N GLY A 226 31.95 7.89 6.10
CA GLY A 226 31.89 9.02 7.04
C GLY A 226 30.49 9.56 7.34
N ARG A 227 29.42 8.92 6.83
CA ARG A 227 28.03 9.25 7.14
C ARG A 227 27.39 8.16 8.00
N ALA A 228 26.62 8.58 8.99
CA ALA A 228 25.74 7.70 9.76
C ALA A 228 24.52 7.33 8.91
N VAL A 229 24.36 6.04 8.61
CA VAL A 229 23.26 5.51 7.80
C VAL A 229 22.50 4.48 8.62
N THR A 230 21.18 4.60 8.66
CA THR A 230 20.32 3.60 9.30
C THR A 230 20.12 2.43 8.34
N VAL A 231 20.13 1.22 8.86
CA VAL A 231 19.97 -0.02 8.09
C VAL A 231 18.83 -0.82 8.66
N CYS A 232 17.95 -1.31 7.78
CA CYS A 232 16.96 -2.31 8.14
C CYS A 232 17.58 -3.70 8.03
N SER A 233 17.42 -4.52 9.06
CA SER A 233 17.88 -5.90 9.04
C SER A 233 17.03 -6.79 8.09
N LEU A 234 15.89 -6.33 7.57
CA LEU A 234 15.17 -7.05 6.52
C LEU A 234 15.84 -6.85 5.15
N SER A 235 16.55 -7.88 4.65
CA SER A 235 17.27 -7.80 3.37
C SER A 235 16.45 -8.33 2.19
N ALA A 236 15.74 -7.45 1.48
CA ALA A 236 15.02 -7.81 0.25
C ALA A 236 15.96 -8.27 -0.90
N ALA A 237 17.20 -7.76 -0.95
CA ALA A 237 18.16 -8.08 -2.01
C ALA A 237 18.63 -9.55 -2.08
N LYS A 238 18.27 -10.36 -1.08
CA LYS A 238 18.59 -11.80 -1.01
C LYS A 238 17.39 -12.69 -1.30
N LEU A 239 16.28 -12.11 -1.77
CA LEU A 239 15.08 -12.83 -2.15
C LEU A 239 15.06 -12.98 -3.67
N ASP A 240 14.77 -14.20 -4.14
CA ASP A 240 14.89 -14.56 -5.57
C ASP A 240 13.60 -14.29 -6.37
N ASP A 241 12.63 -13.57 -5.80
CA ASP A 241 11.30 -13.37 -6.37
C ASP A 241 10.86 -11.90 -6.28
N ASP A 242 10.55 -11.27 -7.41
CA ASP A 242 10.13 -9.86 -7.47
C ASP A 242 8.91 -9.57 -6.60
N TRP A 243 7.92 -10.48 -6.59
CA TRP A 243 6.71 -10.25 -5.83
C TRP A 243 6.97 -10.33 -4.32
N ILE A 244 7.82 -11.27 -3.87
CA ILE A 244 8.26 -11.35 -2.47
C ILE A 244 9.16 -10.16 -2.11
N ARG A 245 10.05 -9.72 -3.01
CA ARG A 245 10.87 -8.51 -2.81
C ARG A 245 10.01 -7.28 -2.62
N GLY A 246 8.99 -7.08 -3.45
CA GLY A 246 8.01 -6.01 -3.30
C GLY A 246 7.29 -6.03 -1.95
N LYS A 247 6.86 -7.21 -1.46
CA LYS A 247 6.25 -7.33 -0.12
C LYS A 247 7.24 -7.03 1.01
N ALA A 248 8.48 -7.53 0.92
CA ALA A 248 9.52 -7.23 1.90
C ALA A 248 9.85 -5.73 1.94
N ALA A 249 9.88 -5.07 0.78
CA ALA A 249 10.11 -3.63 0.68
C ALA A 249 8.98 -2.82 1.32
N ARG A 250 7.70 -3.19 1.07
CA ARG A 250 6.53 -2.60 1.76
C ARG A 250 6.60 -2.75 3.27
N ILE A 251 6.93 -3.96 3.75
CA ILE A 251 7.11 -4.24 5.19
C ILE A 251 8.21 -3.35 5.76
N ALA A 252 9.37 -3.22 5.09
CA ALA A 252 10.45 -2.36 5.54
C ALA A 252 10.03 -0.88 5.62
N ALA A 253 9.27 -0.38 4.64
CA ALA A 253 8.74 0.98 4.63
C ALA A 253 7.77 1.24 5.81
N ALA A 254 6.90 0.27 6.11
CA ALA A 254 5.96 0.34 7.23
C ALA A 254 6.66 0.26 8.59
N LEU A 255 7.62 -0.66 8.75
CA LEU A 255 8.42 -0.77 9.97
C LEU A 255 9.18 0.52 10.29
N ARG A 256 9.64 1.24 9.26
CA ARG A 256 10.41 2.49 9.42
C ARG A 256 9.59 3.59 10.08
N ILE A 257 8.39 3.87 9.57
CA ILE A 257 7.53 4.91 10.15
C ILE A 257 7.03 4.52 11.55
N ASN A 258 6.82 3.23 11.82
CA ASN A 258 6.48 2.76 13.17
C ASN A 258 7.63 2.88 14.18
N ALA A 259 8.88 2.97 13.71
CA ALA A 259 10.03 3.32 14.53
C ALA A 259 10.20 4.85 14.69
N ASP A 260 9.19 5.65 14.32
CA ASP A 260 9.21 7.12 14.27
C ASP A 260 10.34 7.70 13.39
N LEU A 261 10.83 6.91 12.43
CA LEU A 261 11.82 7.34 11.45
C LEU A 261 11.13 7.86 10.20
N SER A 262 11.68 8.91 9.60
CA SER A 262 11.28 9.39 8.27
C SER A 262 12.32 9.05 7.21
N SER A 263 11.98 9.36 5.96
CA SER A 263 12.84 9.22 4.78
C SER A 263 13.05 10.57 4.09
N ASP A 264 14.18 10.73 3.41
CA ASP A 264 14.42 11.82 2.44
C ASP A 264 13.87 11.47 1.05
N VAL A 265 13.80 10.17 0.73
CA VAL A 265 13.07 9.64 -0.43
C VAL A 265 11.57 9.57 -0.12
N GLY A 266 10.75 10.09 -1.03
CA GLY A 266 9.29 10.00 -0.96
C GLY A 266 8.76 8.58 -1.14
N PRO A 267 7.44 8.38 -1.02
CA PRO A 267 6.83 7.09 -1.26
C PRO A 267 6.96 6.74 -2.75
N ALA A 268 7.48 5.56 -3.06
CA ALA A 268 7.67 5.13 -4.44
C ALA A 268 7.51 3.61 -4.58
N LEU A 269 7.26 3.18 -5.82
CA LEU A 269 7.43 1.80 -6.25
C LEU A 269 8.89 1.63 -6.71
N THR A 270 9.57 0.58 -6.26
CA THR A 270 10.99 0.33 -6.56
C THR A 270 11.20 -0.85 -7.51
N GLU A 271 10.21 -1.73 -7.64
CA GLU A 271 10.19 -2.84 -8.59
C GLU A 271 8.92 -2.75 -9.45
N PRO A 272 8.95 -3.20 -10.72
CA PRO A 272 7.79 -3.14 -11.59
C PRO A 272 6.62 -3.92 -10.95
N PRO A 273 5.41 -3.33 -10.91
CA PRO A 273 4.26 -3.90 -10.24
C PRO A 273 3.61 -4.97 -11.14
N ASN A 274 4.32 -6.05 -11.47
CA ASN A 274 3.67 -7.23 -12.02
C ASN A 274 2.96 -8.01 -10.89
N LEU A 275 2.00 -7.34 -10.24
CA LEU A 275 1.01 -7.95 -9.35
C LEU A 275 0.01 -8.80 -10.14
N TYR A 276 -0.12 -8.53 -11.44
CA TYR A 276 -0.79 -9.41 -12.39
C TYR A 276 0.23 -10.44 -12.89
N PRO A 277 0.10 -11.74 -12.56
CA PRO A 277 0.80 -12.78 -13.31
C PRO A 277 0.26 -12.90 -14.74
N ILE A 278 -0.76 -12.12 -15.10
CA ILE A 278 -1.13 -11.89 -16.49
C ILE A 278 -0.25 -10.74 -16.97
N GLU A 279 1.01 -11.06 -17.31
CA GLU A 279 1.48 -10.52 -18.58
C GLU A 279 0.37 -10.95 -19.55
N TRP A 280 -0.44 -10.02 -20.03
CA TRP A 280 -0.93 -10.17 -21.40
C TRP A 280 0.34 -10.05 -22.23
N ARG A 281 1.17 -11.10 -22.23
CA ARG A 281 1.99 -11.37 -23.38
C ARG A 281 0.97 -11.31 -24.49
N GLN A 282 1.16 -10.36 -25.41
CA GLN A 282 0.86 -10.67 -26.79
C GLN A 282 1.66 -11.94 -27.09
N VAL A 283 1.10 -13.10 -26.72
CA VAL A 283 1.65 -14.37 -27.13
C VAL A 283 1.31 -14.37 -28.61
N GLU A 284 2.30 -14.06 -29.44
CA GLU A 284 2.14 -14.00 -30.89
C GLU A 284 1.64 -15.34 -31.49
N ARG A 285 1.59 -16.42 -30.69
CA ARG A 285 0.83 -17.64 -30.94
C ARG A 285 0.71 -18.49 -29.67
N LEU A 286 -0.50 -18.73 -29.20
CA LEU A 286 -0.82 -19.94 -28.44
C LEU A 286 -1.31 -20.96 -29.47
N ASP A 287 -0.59 -22.06 -29.65
CA ASP A 287 -0.97 -23.16 -30.55
C ASP A 287 -2.14 -24.01 -29.99
N GLY A 288 -3.05 -23.38 -29.24
CA GLY A 288 -4.24 -24.01 -28.67
C GLY A 288 -5.16 -22.98 -27.99
N PRO A 289 -6.47 -23.26 -27.88
CA PRO A 289 -7.43 -22.34 -27.26
C PRO A 289 -7.15 -22.22 -25.75
N PHE A 290 -6.68 -21.05 -25.34
CA PHE A 290 -6.61 -20.64 -23.94
C PHE A 290 -7.98 -20.08 -23.54
N ASP A 291 -8.70 -20.82 -22.70
CA ASP A 291 -9.96 -20.37 -22.11
C ASP A 291 -9.71 -19.88 -20.67
N PRO A 292 -9.69 -18.56 -20.42
CA PRO A 292 -9.46 -18.00 -19.09
C PRO A 292 -10.62 -18.25 -18.11
N TYR A 293 -11.78 -18.73 -18.57
CA TYR A 293 -12.94 -19.01 -17.72
C TYR A 293 -12.89 -20.39 -17.04
N LEU A 294 -11.96 -21.28 -17.41
CA LEU A 294 -11.83 -22.61 -16.81
C LEU A 294 -11.35 -22.61 -15.34
N TYR A 295 -10.81 -21.50 -14.84
CA TYR A 295 -10.33 -21.37 -13.46
C TYR A 295 -11.33 -20.74 -12.48
N TRP A 296 -12.49 -20.26 -12.95
CA TRP A 296 -13.58 -19.78 -12.09
C TRP A 296 -14.65 -20.87 -11.98
N ARG A 297 -14.32 -21.98 -11.30
CA ARG A 297 -15.35 -22.91 -10.82
C ARG A 297 -15.74 -22.50 -9.40
N TRP A 298 -16.98 -22.04 -9.26
CA TRP A 298 -17.70 -21.89 -7.99
C TRP A 298 -17.77 -23.23 -7.24
#